data_AF-A0A4Q3WG48-F1
#
_entry.id   AF-A0A4Q3WG48-F1
#
_cell.length_a   1.000
_cell.length_b   1.000
_cell.length_c   1.000
_cell.angle_alpha   90.00
_cell.angle_beta   90.00
_cell.angle_gamma   90.00
#
_symmetry.space_group_name_H-M   'P 1'
#
loop_
_entity.id
_entity.type
_entity.pdbx_description
1 polymer ?
#
loop_
_entity_poly.entity_id
_entity_poly.type
_entity_poly.pdbx_seq_one_letter_code
_entity_poly.pdbx_strand_id
1 'polypeptide(L)' 'MTRTLLAALTLAATLFAPFAYAAEGIKVPAQKWSFNGLHGTYDKDEIYRGYMVATNVCMACHSFKYIS' A
#
# COMPACT_ATOMS: atom_id res chain seq x y z
N MET A 1 -36.24 36.19 3.82
CA MET A 1 -36.58 34.99 3.04
C MET A 1 -35.39 34.44 2.24
N THR A 2 -34.63 35.29 1.55
CA THR A 2 -33.45 34.86 0.76
C THR A 2 -32.30 34.27 1.60
N ARG A 3 -32.01 34.86 2.77
CA ARG A 3 -30.94 34.38 3.68
C ARG A 3 -31.26 33.02 4.31
N THR A 4 -32.53 32.78 4.65
CA THR A 4 -33.01 31.49 5.17
C THR A 4 -33.02 30.41 4.09
N LEU A 5 -33.33 30.77 2.83
CA LEU A 5 -33.22 29.84 1.69
C LEU A 5 -31.76 29.45 1.42
N LEU A 6 -30.83 30.41 1.48
CA LEU A 6 -29.40 30.15 1.33
C LEU A 6 -28.86 29.22 2.42
N ALA A 7 -29.26 29.43 3.68
CA ALA A 7 -28.85 28.56 4.79
C ALA A 7 -29.42 27.14 4.69
N ALA A 8 -30.66 27.00 4.21
CA ALA A 8 -31.26 25.68 3.97
C ALA A 8 -30.55 24.94 2.81
N LEU A 9 -30.16 25.66 1.75
CA LEU A 9 -29.48 25.09 0.61
C LEU A 9 -28.07 24.60 0.94
N THR A 10 -27.31 25.34 1.75
CA THR A 10 -25.97 24.92 2.20
C THR A 10 -26.03 23.71 3.12
N LEU A 11 -27.02 23.65 4.02
CA LEU A 11 -27.21 22.50 4.91
C LEU A 11 -27.59 21.24 4.12
N ALA A 12 -28.48 21.37 3.14
CA ALA A 12 -28.83 20.27 2.24
C ALA A 12 -27.60 19.77 1.46
N ALA A 13 -26.77 20.67 0.92
CA ALA A 13 -25.56 20.29 0.19
C ALA A 13 -24.56 19.49 1.05
N THR A 14 -24.46 19.79 2.35
CA THR A 14 -23.59 19.02 3.27
C THR A 14 -24.15 17.66 3.65
N LEU A 15 -25.48 17.51 3.73
CA LEU A 15 -26.14 16.25 4.10
C LEU A 15 -26.13 15.22 2.97
N PHE A 16 -26.10 15.68 1.72
CA PHE A 16 -26.11 14.82 0.53
C PHE A 16 -24.74 14.77 -0.18
N ALA A 17 -23.67 15.22 0.47
CA ALA A 17 -22.33 15.11 -0.08
C ALA A 17 -21.94 13.61 -0.21
N PRO A 18 -21.55 13.14 -1.41
CA PRO A 18 -21.07 11.76 -1.56
C PRO A 18 -19.77 11.56 -0.77
N PHE A 19 -19.64 10.43 -0.09
CA PHE A 19 -18.38 10.03 0.53
C PHE A 19 -17.34 9.78 -0.55
N ALA A 20 -16.20 10.47 -0.46
CA ALA A 20 -15.04 10.16 -1.29
C ALA A 20 -14.42 8.85 -0.81
N TYR A 21 -14.66 7.75 -1.52
CA TYR A 21 -13.96 6.50 -1.28
C TYR A 21 -12.56 6.61 -1.89
N ALA A 22 -11.52 6.53 -1.04
CA ALA A 22 -10.18 6.27 -1.54
C ALA A 22 -10.17 4.89 -2.22
N ALA A 23 -9.29 4.70 -3.21
CA ALA A 23 -9.00 3.37 -3.71
C ALA A 23 -8.38 2.57 -2.56
N GLU A 24 -9.17 1.72 -1.91
CA GLU A 24 -8.66 0.77 -0.94
C GLU A 24 -7.70 -0.18 -1.68
N GLY A 25 -6.57 -0.50 -1.03
CA GLY A 25 -5.61 -1.44 -1.61
C GLY A 25 -6.28 -2.80 -1.85
N ILE A 26 -5.93 -3.48 -2.94
CA ILE A 26 -6.39 -4.85 -3.14
C ILE A 26 -5.84 -5.76 -2.05
N LYS A 27 -6.62 -6.77 -1.66
CA LYS A 27 -6.12 -7.83 -0.78
C LYS A 27 -5.08 -8.65 -1.54
N VAL A 28 -3.81 -8.50 -1.17
CA VAL A 28 -2.72 -9.29 -1.74
C VAL A 28 -2.83 -10.75 -1.27
N PRO A 29 -2.72 -11.75 -2.17
CA PRO A 29 -2.74 -13.16 -1.78
C PRO A 29 -1.57 -13.51 -0.86
N ALA A 30 -1.87 -14.23 0.23
CA ALA A 30 -0.85 -14.69 1.15
C ALA A 30 0.08 -15.71 0.48
N GLN A 31 1.37 -15.47 0.55
CA GLN A 31 2.40 -16.41 0.10
C GLN A 31 2.92 -17.25 1.28
N LYS A 32 3.33 -18.48 0.97
CA LYS A 32 3.98 -19.37 1.94
C LYS A 32 5.49 -19.17 1.88
N TRP A 33 6.05 -18.45 2.85
CA TRP A 33 7.48 -18.21 2.96
C TRP A 33 8.14 -19.15 3.96
N SER A 34 9.42 -19.48 3.75
CA SER A 34 10.20 -20.34 4.65
C SER A 34 10.33 -19.77 6.06
N PHE A 35 10.34 -18.44 6.18
CA PHE A 35 10.49 -17.70 7.43
C PHE A 35 9.16 -17.44 8.15
N ASN A 36 8.04 -17.93 7.63
CA ASN A 36 6.75 -17.78 8.30
C ASN A 36 6.66 -18.69 9.53
N GLY A 37 6.08 -18.17 10.62
CA GLY A 37 5.83 -18.91 11.86
C GLY A 37 6.92 -18.74 12.92
N LEU A 38 6.65 -19.21 14.14
CA LEU A 38 7.53 -18.98 15.30
C LEU A 38 8.94 -19.56 15.12
N HIS A 39 9.08 -20.64 14.35
CA HIS A 39 10.36 -21.31 14.08
C HIS A 39 10.79 -21.20 12.61
N GLY A 40 10.18 -20.30 11.84
CA GLY A 40 10.55 -20.10 10.45
C GLY A 40 11.98 -19.58 10.32
N THR A 41 12.68 -20.00 9.28
CA THR A 41 14.05 -19.55 8.98
C THR A 41 14.15 -19.09 7.53
N TYR A 42 15.10 -18.19 7.28
CA TYR A 42 15.38 -17.78 5.92
C TYR A 42 16.02 -18.91 5.13
N ASP A 43 15.49 -19.16 3.93
CA ASP A 43 16.17 -19.95 2.91
C ASP A 43 17.34 -19.12 2.34
N LYS A 44 18.56 -19.56 2.61
CA LYS A 44 19.78 -18.85 2.17
C LYS A 44 19.92 -18.88 0.65
N ASP A 45 19.52 -19.95 -0.02
CA ASP A 45 19.62 -20.07 -1.47
C ASP A 45 18.57 -19.18 -2.14
N GLU A 46 17.39 -19.03 -1.54
CA GLU A 46 16.40 -18.04 -1.98
C GLU A 46 16.95 -16.61 -1.87
N ILE A 47 17.61 -16.28 -0.76
CA ILE A 47 18.27 -14.96 -0.59
C ILE A 47 19.34 -14.75 -1.66
N TYR A 48 20.20 -15.72 -1.94
CA TYR A 48 21.24 -15.57 -2.96
C TYR A 48 20.65 -15.34 -4.35
N ARG A 49 19.61 -16.10 -4.74
CA ARG A 49 18.90 -15.87 -6.00
C ARG A 49 18.25 -14.48 -6.03
N GLY A 50 17.61 -14.08 -4.93
CA GLY A 50 17.00 -12.75 -4.80
C GLY A 50 18.02 -11.62 -4.91
N TYR A 51 19.21 -11.78 -4.33
CA TYR A 51 20.31 -10.83 -4.47
C TYR A 51 20.77 -10.71 -5.92
N MET A 52 20.92 -11.84 -6.64
CA MET A 52 21.24 -11.81 -8.07
C MET A 52 20.20 -11.04 -8.89
N VAL A 53 18.90 -11.19 -8.59
CA VAL A 53 17.84 -10.42 -9.25
C VAL A 53 17.92 -8.94 -8.88
N ALA A 54 18.11 -8.62 -7.59
CA ALA A 54 18.24 -7.25 -7.12
C ALA A 54 19.39 -6.52 -7.82
N THR A 55 20.56 -7.15 -7.89
CA THR A 55 21.76 -6.59 -8.55
C THR A 55 21.57 -6.40 -10.04
N ASN A 56 21.01 -7.39 -10.74
CA ASN A 56 20.94 -7.36 -12.20
C ASN A 56 19.70 -6.65 -12.76
N VAL A 57 18.70 -6.35 -11.93
CA VAL A 57 17.43 -5.75 -12.38
C VAL A 57 17.07 -4.51 -11.57
N CYS A 58 16.92 -4.64 -10.26
CA CYS A 58 16.33 -3.59 -9.42
C CYS A 58 17.29 -2.41 -9.18
N MET A 59 18.59 -2.71 -9.04
CA MET A 59 19.63 -1.72 -8.75
C MET A 59 19.92 -0.77 -9.91
N ALA A 60 19.37 -1.03 -11.11
CA ALA A 60 19.38 -0.06 -12.20
C ALA A 60 18.63 1.24 -11.84
N CYS A 61 17.61 1.16 -10.96
CA CYS A 61 16.79 2.30 -10.56
C CYS A 61 16.74 2.54 -9.04
N HIS A 62 16.93 1.51 -8.21
CA HIS A 62 16.75 1.58 -6.76
C HIS A 62 18.08 1.41 -6.01
N SER A 63 18.39 2.33 -5.09
CA SER A 63 19.60 2.25 -4.25
C SER A 63 19.41 1.30 -3.07
N PHE A 64 20.48 0.59 -2.68
CA PHE A 64 20.51 -0.30 -1.52
C PHE A 64 21.46 0.26 -0.43
N LYS A 65 21.39 1.57 -0.16
CA LYS A 65 22.37 2.32 0.63
C LYS A 65 22.68 1.77 2.02
N TYR A 66 21.73 1.08 2.66
CA TYR A 66 21.86 0.60 4.05
C TYR A 66 22.18 -0.90 4.15
N ILE A 67 22.36 -1.58 3.02
CA ILE A 67 22.79 -2.99 2.97
C ILE A 67 24.32 -2.96 2.87
N SER A 68 24.99 -3.65 3.79
CA SER A 68 26.47 -3.71 3.90
C SER A 68 27.02 -5.04 3.41
#